data_AF-A0A2P2FIV1-F1
#
_entry.id   AF-A0A2P2FIV1-F1
#
_cell.length_a   1.000
_cell.length_b   1.000
_cell.length_c   1.000
_cell.angle_alpha   90.00
_cell.angle_beta   90.00
_cell.angle_gamma   90.00
#
_symmetry.space_group_name_H-M   'P 1'
#
loop_
_entity.id
_entity.type
_entity.pdbx_description
1 polymer ?
#
loop_
_entity_poly.entity_id
_entity_poly.type
_entity_poly.pdbx_seq_one_letter_code
_entity_poly.pdbx_strand_id
1 'polypeptide(L)'
;MPANSQPSPTSGPRHGRRTRLLAAASAAVAAVAAAAVALTSGAATAATTAAAHDPVIMVPGMTGTPSNMDPMKANLQSNGWAANRLFTWTDSSNMTQDLAKAAQELGTKVDQVRAQTGASKVVLATWSASTLAARYYIKNLGGADKVSQYIGYAGPQHGTTNNGCQFYVSCQQFGSANSPFLRELNSGTEVPGHPQVAYMTVRSVNDINAAPYDTAKLAGADDNYLLSGPMAPTHFTIIKDATALAAMRAFILAHENPPTGTPTPTTGTPTSTTAPPTSTPSGQCFSSSNHGHVVAGRAHNSYGYALANGSNQNLGLNSLYVSTKLRQTGTNHYVIDRTCP
;
A
#
# COMPACT_ATOMS: atom_id res chain seq x y z
N MET A 1 91.89 -54.95 -22.92
CA MET A 1 92.50 -54.89 -24.26
C MET A 1 92.36 -56.29 -24.87
N PRO A 2 91.86 -56.51 -26.11
CA PRO A 2 91.39 -55.59 -27.16
C PRO A 2 89.84 -55.48 -27.15
N ALA A 3 89.18 -54.37 -27.52
CA ALA A 3 89.09 -53.66 -28.80
C ALA A 3 88.30 -54.44 -29.88
N ASN A 4 87.08 -53.99 -30.20
CA ASN A 4 86.74 -53.75 -31.60
C ASN A 4 85.57 -52.77 -31.78
N SER A 5 85.73 -51.93 -32.79
CA SER A 5 84.93 -50.75 -33.10
C SER A 5 84.03 -51.01 -34.32
N GLN A 6 82.79 -50.50 -34.25
CA GLN A 6 81.94 -49.91 -35.32
C GLN A 6 81.52 -50.82 -36.52
N PRO A 7 80.32 -50.66 -37.16
CA PRO A 7 79.83 -49.38 -37.71
C PRO A 7 78.30 -49.12 -37.71
N SER A 8 77.92 -47.86 -38.00
CA SER A 8 76.58 -47.42 -38.43
C SER A 8 76.20 -47.98 -39.82
N PRO A 9 74.90 -48.12 -40.15
CA PRO A 9 74.30 -47.16 -41.09
C PRO A 9 72.78 -46.87 -40.94
N THR A 10 72.44 -45.61 -41.23
CA THR A 10 71.30 -45.01 -41.96
C THR A 10 69.86 -45.60 -41.97
N SER A 11 68.93 -44.64 -41.83
CA SER A 11 67.70 -44.39 -42.63
C SER A 11 66.34 -44.99 -42.24
N GLY A 12 65.39 -44.08 -41.94
CA GLY A 12 64.04 -44.10 -42.52
C GLY A 12 62.86 -44.46 -41.58
N PRO A 13 61.68 -43.82 -41.75
CA PRO A 13 60.75 -43.54 -40.64
C PRO A 13 59.58 -44.52 -40.57
N ARG A 14 59.01 -44.73 -39.36
CA ARG A 14 57.63 -45.22 -39.20
C ARG A 14 56.90 -44.50 -38.08
N HIS A 15 56.04 -43.57 -38.50
CA HIS A 15 54.87 -43.13 -37.76
C HIS A 15 54.06 -44.34 -37.27
N GLY A 16 53.61 -44.31 -36.03
CA GLY A 16 52.69 -45.34 -35.56
C GLY A 16 52.43 -45.35 -34.06
N ARG A 17 51.45 -44.54 -33.65
CA ARG A 17 50.40 -45.02 -32.73
C ARG A 17 50.81 -45.20 -31.26
N ARG A 18 51.29 -44.14 -30.59
CA ARG A 18 51.36 -44.06 -29.12
C ARG A 18 51.03 -42.67 -28.59
N THR A 19 49.81 -42.18 -28.82
CA THR A 19 49.35 -40.94 -28.16
C THR A 19 47.83 -40.83 -28.10
N ARG A 20 47.14 -41.90 -27.68
CA ARG A 20 45.72 -41.82 -27.29
C ARG A 20 45.48 -42.86 -26.22
N LEU A 21 45.56 -42.48 -24.94
CA LEU A 21 44.90 -43.17 -23.83
C LEU A 21 45.10 -42.49 -22.46
N LEU A 22 45.88 -41.41 -22.35
CA LEU A 22 46.04 -40.64 -21.10
C LEU A 22 45.35 -39.26 -21.12
N ALA A 23 44.37 -39.05 -21.99
CA ALA A 23 43.58 -37.81 -22.06
C ALA A 23 42.07 -38.01 -21.83
N ALA A 24 41.67 -39.15 -21.24
CA ALA A 24 40.26 -39.46 -20.97
C ALA A 24 39.92 -39.56 -19.47
N ALA A 25 40.90 -39.52 -18.57
CA ALA A 25 40.66 -39.61 -17.12
C ALA A 25 40.58 -38.24 -16.41
N SER A 26 41.07 -37.16 -17.03
CA SER A 26 41.06 -35.81 -16.43
C SER A 26 39.81 -34.99 -16.76
N ALA A 27 39.00 -35.41 -17.75
CA ALA A 27 37.77 -34.71 -18.11
C ALA A 27 36.56 -35.11 -17.24
N ALA A 28 36.59 -36.29 -16.60
CA ALA A 28 35.48 -36.77 -15.79
C ALA A 28 35.44 -36.17 -14.37
N VAL A 29 36.59 -35.81 -13.79
CA VAL A 29 36.65 -35.18 -12.44
C VAL A 29 36.31 -33.69 -12.50
N ALA A 30 36.63 -33.00 -13.59
CA ALA A 30 36.26 -31.59 -13.78
C ALA A 30 34.75 -31.37 -14.02
N ALA A 31 34.06 -32.35 -14.62
CA ALA A 31 32.63 -32.27 -14.88
C ALA A 31 31.77 -32.44 -13.60
N VAL A 32 32.23 -33.21 -12.62
CA VAL A 32 31.50 -33.41 -11.35
C VAL A 32 31.68 -32.23 -10.39
N ALA A 33 32.84 -31.56 -10.42
CA ALA A 33 33.06 -30.33 -9.63
C ALA A 33 32.26 -29.12 -10.18
N ALA A 34 32.10 -29.01 -11.50
CA ALA A 34 31.29 -27.95 -12.11
C ALA A 34 29.77 -28.14 -11.87
N ALA A 35 29.30 -29.39 -11.76
CA ALA A 35 27.91 -29.68 -11.41
C ALA A 35 27.61 -29.38 -9.92
N ALA A 36 28.56 -29.61 -9.00
CA ALA A 36 28.35 -29.30 -7.58
C ALA A 36 28.35 -27.80 -7.26
N VAL A 37 29.06 -26.97 -8.05
CA VAL A 37 29.05 -25.49 -7.91
C VAL A 37 27.84 -24.86 -8.60
N ALA A 38 27.26 -25.52 -9.59
CA ALA A 38 26.02 -25.07 -10.24
C ALA A 38 24.76 -25.32 -9.41
N LEU A 39 24.76 -26.33 -8.52
CA LEU A 39 23.62 -26.62 -7.64
C LEU A 39 23.53 -25.77 -6.37
N THR A 40 24.58 -25.02 -6.01
CA THR A 40 24.55 -24.10 -4.85
C THR A 40 24.32 -22.64 -5.23
N SER A 41 24.44 -22.29 -6.52
CA SER A 41 24.23 -20.94 -7.04
C SER A 41 22.85 -20.73 -7.70
N GLY A 42 22.17 -21.81 -8.11
CA GLY A 42 20.83 -21.76 -8.71
C GLY A 42 19.66 -21.62 -7.72
N ALA A 43 19.85 -21.91 -6.44
CA ALA A 43 18.81 -21.74 -5.41
C ALA A 43 18.66 -20.28 -4.93
N ALA A 44 19.65 -19.42 -5.20
CA ALA A 44 19.67 -18.02 -4.77
C ALA A 44 19.02 -17.04 -5.77
N THR A 45 18.61 -17.50 -6.95
CA THR A 45 18.01 -16.65 -8.00
C THR A 45 16.56 -16.98 -8.34
N ALA A 46 15.98 -18.00 -7.69
CA ALA A 46 14.58 -18.40 -7.89
C ALA A 46 13.72 -18.31 -6.61
N ALA A 47 14.18 -17.58 -5.59
CA ALA A 47 13.23 -16.75 -4.87
C ALA A 47 12.99 -15.55 -5.78
N THR A 48 12.00 -15.67 -6.67
CA THR A 48 11.24 -14.48 -7.06
C THR A 48 10.93 -13.82 -5.73
N THR A 49 11.61 -12.72 -5.40
CA THR A 49 11.34 -11.97 -4.17
C THR A 49 9.87 -11.66 -4.27
N ALA A 50 9.03 -12.41 -3.54
CA ALA A 50 7.64 -12.06 -3.36
C ALA A 50 7.68 -10.58 -3.02
N ALA A 51 7.04 -9.74 -3.85
CA ALA A 51 7.20 -8.29 -3.76
C ALA A 51 6.96 -7.92 -2.30
N ALA A 52 8.02 -7.54 -1.61
CA ALA A 52 7.97 -7.43 -0.16
C ALA A 52 7.05 -6.26 0.14
N HIS A 53 6.02 -6.48 0.97
CA HIS A 53 5.07 -5.45 1.38
C HIS A 53 5.79 -4.14 1.71
N ASP A 54 5.23 -3.00 1.31
CA ASP A 54 5.80 -1.69 1.66
C ASP A 54 5.97 -1.60 3.19
N PRO A 55 7.04 -0.96 3.70
CA PRO A 55 7.20 -0.79 5.12
C PRO A 55 6.02 0.00 5.70
N VAL A 56 5.49 -0.46 6.84
CA VAL A 56 4.36 0.19 7.52
C VAL A 56 4.89 0.96 8.72
N ILE A 57 4.64 2.27 8.73
CA ILE A 57 4.91 3.16 9.86
C ILE A 57 3.60 3.42 10.58
N MET A 58 3.50 2.90 11.81
CA MET A 58 2.33 3.02 12.66
C MET A 58 2.53 4.12 13.69
N VAL A 59 1.66 5.13 13.68
CA VAL A 59 1.84 6.37 14.45
C VAL A 59 0.63 6.60 15.37
N PRO A 60 0.82 6.60 16.70
CA PRO A 60 -0.28 6.80 17.65
C PRO A 60 -0.76 8.26 17.65
N GLY A 61 -1.87 8.50 18.33
CA GLY A 61 -2.44 9.83 18.52
C GLY A 61 -1.78 10.65 19.63
N MET A 62 -2.40 11.79 19.92
CA MET A 62 -2.03 12.68 21.02
C MET A 62 -1.96 11.92 22.35
N THR A 63 -0.91 12.19 23.13
CA THR A 63 -0.49 11.50 24.37
C THR A 63 -0.18 10.01 24.24
N GLY A 64 -0.36 9.43 23.05
CA GLY A 64 -0.05 8.04 22.78
C GLY A 64 1.45 7.76 22.74
N THR A 65 1.79 6.50 22.99
CA THR A 65 3.15 5.96 22.86
C THR A 65 3.19 4.93 21.74
N PRO A 66 4.37 4.59 21.19
CA PRO A 66 4.48 3.60 20.12
C PRO A 66 3.80 2.26 20.44
N SER A 67 3.75 1.84 21.72
CA SER A 67 3.13 0.58 22.12
C SER A 67 1.61 0.54 21.95
N ASN A 68 0.94 1.70 21.87
CA ASN A 68 -0.49 1.73 21.52
C ASN A 68 -0.76 1.12 20.14
N MET A 69 0.24 1.13 19.25
CA MET A 69 0.16 0.58 17.90
C MET A 69 0.62 -0.89 17.81
N ASP A 70 1.10 -1.49 18.91
CA ASP A 70 1.55 -2.89 18.93
C ASP A 70 0.48 -3.89 18.47
N PRO A 71 -0.82 -3.74 18.79
CA PRO A 71 -1.86 -4.63 18.25
C PRO A 71 -1.93 -4.61 16.73
N MET A 72 -1.76 -3.44 16.11
CA MET A 72 -1.73 -3.28 14.66
C MET A 72 -0.48 -3.94 14.06
N LYS A 73 0.68 -3.75 14.70
CA LYS A 73 1.94 -4.39 14.31
C LYS A 73 1.85 -5.91 14.40
N ALA A 74 1.39 -6.44 15.52
CA ALA A 74 1.22 -7.88 15.74
C ALA A 74 0.22 -8.48 14.75
N ASN A 75 -0.85 -7.75 14.44
CA ASN A 75 -1.82 -8.14 13.44
C ASN A 75 -1.22 -8.27 12.04
N LEU A 76 -0.43 -7.30 11.58
CA LEU A 76 0.28 -7.42 10.30
C LEU A 76 1.30 -8.56 10.33
N GLN A 77 2.09 -8.67 11.41
CA GLN A 77 3.12 -9.70 11.53
C GLN A 77 2.54 -11.12 11.49
N SER A 78 1.44 -11.37 12.22
CA SER A 78 0.71 -12.66 12.20
C SER A 78 0.05 -12.98 10.86
N ASN A 79 -0.06 -12.00 9.96
CA ASN A 79 -0.67 -12.15 8.63
C ASN A 79 0.35 -12.04 7.50
N GLY A 80 1.65 -12.23 7.78
CA GLY A 80 2.68 -12.42 6.74
C GLY A 80 3.58 -11.21 6.48
N TRP A 81 3.38 -10.07 7.15
CA TRP A 81 4.31 -8.95 7.04
C TRP A 81 5.60 -9.23 7.80
N ALA A 82 6.74 -9.03 7.14
CA ALA A 82 8.05 -9.24 7.75
C ALA A 82 8.29 -8.23 8.90
N ALA A 83 8.78 -8.70 10.04
CA ALA A 83 8.96 -7.87 11.24
C ALA A 83 9.90 -6.66 11.01
N ASN A 84 10.90 -6.81 10.13
CA ASN A 84 11.82 -5.73 9.73
C ASN A 84 11.19 -4.68 8.79
N ARG A 85 9.91 -4.82 8.45
CA ARG A 85 9.11 -3.85 7.68
C ARG A 85 8.05 -3.15 8.53
N LEU A 86 7.96 -3.45 9.82
CA LEU A 86 6.91 -2.96 10.71
C LEU A 86 7.47 -2.06 11.81
N PHE A 87 7.12 -0.77 11.73
CA PHE A 87 7.67 0.27 12.60
C PHE A 87 6.56 0.93 13.40
N THR A 88 6.75 1.06 14.71
CA THR A 88 5.94 1.91 15.58
C THR A 88 6.78 3.12 15.97
N TRP A 89 6.22 4.32 15.89
CA TRP A 89 6.99 5.55 16.12
C TRP A 89 6.07 6.74 16.42
N THR A 90 6.58 7.79 17.07
CA THR A 90 5.88 9.06 17.29
C THR A 90 6.86 10.23 17.44
N ASP A 91 6.42 11.43 17.06
CA ASP A 91 6.73 12.79 17.60
C ASP A 91 5.75 13.78 16.90
N SER A 92 5.42 15.00 17.31
CA SER A 92 6.10 16.07 18.06
C SER A 92 5.87 15.99 19.56
N SER A 93 6.69 15.16 20.22
CA SER A 93 6.52 14.69 21.60
C SER A 93 5.10 14.19 21.87
N ASN A 94 4.84 12.96 21.41
CA ASN A 94 3.58 12.23 21.55
C ASN A 94 2.37 12.99 20.99
N MET A 95 2.53 13.69 19.86
CA MET A 95 1.45 14.37 19.13
C MET A 95 0.70 15.42 19.98
N THR A 96 1.39 16.02 20.95
CA THR A 96 0.82 17.07 21.83
C THR A 96 1.19 18.49 21.38
N GLN A 97 2.23 18.62 20.56
CA GLN A 97 2.72 19.89 20.05
C GLN A 97 2.20 20.16 18.64
N ASP A 98 2.79 21.14 17.96
CA ASP A 98 2.42 21.50 16.59
C ASP A 98 2.47 20.29 15.62
N LEU A 99 1.40 20.14 14.84
CA LEU A 99 1.21 19.03 13.89
C LEU A 99 1.98 19.22 12.59
N ALA A 100 2.29 20.44 12.16
CA ALA A 100 3.18 20.68 11.03
C ALA A 100 4.63 20.34 11.39
N LYS A 101 5.04 20.57 12.64
CA LYS A 101 6.31 20.05 13.17
C LYS A 101 6.32 18.52 13.21
N ALA A 102 5.27 17.89 13.75
CA ALA A 102 5.13 16.43 13.72
C ALA A 102 5.23 15.86 12.29
N ALA A 103 4.69 16.57 11.31
CA ALA A 103 4.77 16.18 9.91
C ALA A 103 6.20 16.23 9.34
N GLN A 104 7.01 17.21 9.73
CA GLN A 104 8.42 17.30 9.35
C GLN A 104 9.25 16.16 9.94
N GLU A 105 9.03 15.89 11.22
CA GLU A 105 9.68 14.80 11.94
C GLU A 105 9.25 13.43 11.38
N LEU A 106 7.97 13.27 11.04
CA LEU A 106 7.47 12.10 10.31
C LEU A 106 8.15 11.94 8.95
N GLY A 107 8.37 13.03 8.21
CA GLY A 107 9.12 12.98 6.96
C GLY A 107 10.55 12.45 7.14
N THR A 108 11.22 12.85 8.21
CA THR A 108 12.54 12.30 8.58
C THR A 108 12.44 10.81 8.89
N LYS A 109 11.40 10.38 9.62
CA LYS A 109 11.19 8.96 9.91
C LYS A 109 10.90 8.14 8.65
N VAL A 110 10.13 8.67 7.71
CA VAL A 110 9.86 8.03 6.41
C VAL A 110 11.17 7.80 5.65
N ASP A 111 12.04 8.81 5.57
CA ASP A 111 13.32 8.67 4.88
C ASP A 111 14.26 7.66 5.57
N GLN A 112 14.29 7.63 6.91
CA GLN A 112 15.03 6.61 7.66
C GLN A 112 14.54 5.19 7.35
N VAL A 113 13.22 4.97 7.34
CA VAL A 113 12.64 3.65 7.07
C VAL A 113 12.91 3.22 5.64
N ARG A 114 12.79 4.12 4.66
CA ARG A 114 13.13 3.84 3.25
C ARG A 114 14.60 3.47 3.09
N ALA A 115 15.51 4.22 3.71
CA ALA A 115 16.94 3.91 3.70
C ALA A 115 17.25 2.55 4.37
N GLN A 116 16.61 2.25 5.51
CA GLN A 116 16.82 0.99 6.24
C GLN A 116 16.32 -0.24 5.47
N THR A 117 15.22 -0.09 4.72
CA THR A 117 14.51 -1.22 4.12
C THR A 117 14.72 -1.34 2.61
N GLY A 118 15.30 -0.34 1.96
CA GLY A 118 15.44 -0.24 0.51
C GLY A 118 14.13 0.03 -0.25
N ALA A 119 13.02 0.28 0.46
CA ALA A 119 11.73 0.54 -0.18
C ALA A 119 11.68 1.94 -0.81
N SER A 120 11.02 2.04 -1.96
CA SER A 120 10.78 3.33 -2.62
C SER A 120 9.68 4.14 -1.94
N LYS A 121 8.68 3.48 -1.33
CA LYS A 121 7.55 4.09 -0.62
C LYS A 121 7.27 3.39 0.71
N VAL A 122 6.41 4.00 1.53
CA VAL A 122 5.91 3.43 2.80
C VAL A 122 4.39 3.55 2.92
N VAL A 123 3.79 2.72 3.76
CA VAL A 123 2.41 2.86 4.24
C VAL A 123 2.43 3.64 5.55
N LEU A 124 1.58 4.65 5.68
CA LEU A 124 1.34 5.38 6.92
C LEU A 124 0.03 4.92 7.56
N ALA A 125 0.12 4.19 8.67
CA ALA A 125 -1.03 3.77 9.46
C ALA A 125 -1.12 4.63 10.73
N THR A 126 -2.11 5.50 10.80
CA THR A 126 -2.18 6.60 11.77
C THR A 126 -3.45 6.56 12.60
N TRP A 127 -3.42 7.15 13.78
CA TRP A 127 -4.55 7.17 14.70
C TRP A 127 -4.73 8.56 15.32
N SER A 128 -5.98 9.04 15.35
CA SER A 128 -6.34 10.30 16.01
C SER A 128 -5.52 11.48 15.47
N ALA A 129 -4.89 12.29 16.31
CA ALA A 129 -4.14 13.48 15.89
C ALA A 129 -3.05 13.23 14.82
N SER A 130 -2.39 12.07 14.81
CA SER A 130 -1.32 11.79 13.83
C SER A 130 -1.83 11.66 12.40
N THR A 131 -3.12 11.39 12.22
CA THR A 131 -3.79 11.37 10.90
C THR A 131 -3.63 12.72 10.19
N LEU A 132 -3.65 13.82 10.94
CA LEU A 132 -3.49 15.18 10.41
C LEU A 132 -2.04 15.48 10.06
N ALA A 133 -1.09 15.09 10.92
CA ALA A 133 0.34 15.25 10.65
C ALA A 133 0.77 14.49 9.39
N ALA A 134 0.30 13.25 9.22
CA ALA A 134 0.57 12.46 8.02
C ALA A 134 -0.03 13.07 6.75
N ARG A 135 -1.27 13.58 6.81
CA ARG A 135 -1.88 14.24 5.67
C ARG A 135 -1.20 15.57 5.33
N TYR A 136 -0.77 16.34 6.35
CA TYR A 136 0.04 17.54 6.17
C TYR A 136 1.38 17.22 5.50
N TYR A 137 2.06 16.16 5.93
CA TYR A 137 3.31 15.69 5.33
C TYR A 137 3.14 15.39 3.84
N ILE A 138 2.09 14.64 3.48
CA ILE A 138 1.80 14.31 2.08
C ILE A 138 1.49 15.57 1.27
N LYS A 139 0.68 16.49 1.81
CA LYS A 139 0.24 17.71 1.12
C LYS A 139 1.37 18.71 0.89
N ASN A 140 2.17 18.97 1.92
CA ASN A 140 2.97 20.20 2.00
C ASN A 140 4.48 19.93 2.00
N LEU A 141 4.92 18.70 2.28
CA LEU A 141 6.33 18.39 2.55
C LEU A 141 6.89 17.34 1.60
N GLY A 142 6.27 17.15 0.43
CA GLY A 142 6.72 16.20 -0.59
C GLY A 142 6.47 14.73 -0.26
N GLY A 143 5.57 14.44 0.70
CA GLY A 143 5.27 13.06 1.09
C GLY A 143 4.59 12.22 -0.01
N ALA A 144 3.94 12.84 -1.00
CA ALA A 144 3.25 12.14 -2.10
C ALA A 144 4.16 11.18 -2.88
N ASP A 145 5.44 11.52 -3.04
CA ASP A 145 6.42 10.68 -3.74
C ASP A 145 6.91 9.50 -2.90
N LYS A 146 6.73 9.57 -1.58
CA LYS A 146 7.33 8.65 -0.60
C LYS A 146 6.31 7.79 0.14
N VAL A 147 5.03 8.10 0.01
CA VAL A 147 3.93 7.33 0.60
C VAL A 147 3.20 6.59 -0.51
N SER A 148 2.91 5.32 -0.29
CA SER A 148 2.02 4.53 -1.17
C SER A 148 0.59 4.58 -0.66
N GLN A 149 0.41 4.51 0.65
CA GLN A 149 -0.91 4.45 1.25
C GLN A 149 -0.97 5.26 2.55
N TYR A 150 -2.04 6.03 2.70
CA TYR A 150 -2.45 6.71 3.91
C TYR A 150 -3.65 5.97 4.51
N ILE A 151 -3.52 5.54 5.77
CA ILE A 151 -4.59 4.86 6.50
C ILE A 151 -4.81 5.60 7.81
N GLY A 152 -5.94 6.30 7.92
CA GLY A 152 -6.27 7.14 9.07
C GLY A 152 -7.40 6.54 9.92
N TYR A 153 -7.09 6.16 11.15
CA TYR A 153 -8.07 5.71 12.13
C TYR A 153 -8.55 6.87 12.97
N ALA A 154 -9.86 7.10 13.03
CA ALA A 154 -10.48 8.05 13.96
C ALA A 154 -9.85 9.46 13.93
N GLY A 155 -9.48 9.93 12.74
CA GLY A 155 -8.80 11.22 12.58
C GLY A 155 -9.76 12.40 12.71
N PRO A 156 -9.45 13.48 13.43
CA PRO A 156 -10.29 14.68 13.44
C PRO A 156 -10.07 15.54 12.17
N GLN A 157 -10.30 14.99 10.97
CA GLN A 157 -10.02 15.66 9.68
C GLN A 157 -10.79 16.96 9.48
N HIS A 158 -12.02 17.01 10.03
CA HIS A 158 -12.88 18.19 10.02
C HIS A 158 -13.04 18.77 11.43
N GLY A 159 -12.07 18.50 12.30
CA GLY A 159 -12.05 18.93 13.69
C GLY A 159 -12.88 18.06 14.63
N THR A 160 -13.12 18.53 15.85
CA THR A 160 -13.96 17.81 16.81
C THR A 160 -14.75 18.76 17.69
N THR A 161 -15.96 18.37 18.09
CA THR A 161 -16.75 19.06 19.12
C THR A 161 -16.31 18.67 20.53
N ASN A 162 -15.59 17.55 20.69
CA ASN A 162 -15.03 17.13 21.98
C ASN A 162 -13.65 17.77 22.18
N ASN A 163 -13.66 19.04 22.58
CA ASN A 163 -12.47 19.89 22.65
C ASN A 163 -11.85 19.98 24.05
N GLY A 164 -12.08 19.01 24.94
CA GLY A 164 -11.53 19.03 26.32
C GLY A 164 -10.00 19.07 26.44
N CYS A 165 -9.26 18.92 25.32
CA CYS A 165 -7.81 18.85 25.25
C CYS A 165 -7.10 20.16 24.86
N GLN A 166 -7.78 21.32 24.85
CA GLN A 166 -7.24 22.60 24.32
C GLN A 166 -5.94 23.09 24.97
N PHE A 167 -5.46 22.48 26.05
CA PHE A 167 -4.15 22.77 26.63
C PHE A 167 -2.98 22.20 25.81
N TYR A 168 -3.24 21.30 24.85
CA TYR A 168 -2.26 20.82 23.88
C TYR A 168 -2.36 21.61 22.57
N VAL A 169 -1.21 21.96 21.97
CA VAL A 169 -1.14 22.73 20.72
C VAL A 169 -1.80 21.97 19.57
N SER A 170 -1.57 20.65 19.47
CA SER A 170 -2.23 19.84 18.44
C SER A 170 -3.76 19.91 18.56
N CYS A 171 -4.30 19.86 19.78
CA CYS A 171 -5.73 19.96 20.01
C CYS A 171 -6.30 21.34 19.70
N GLN A 172 -5.52 22.42 19.84
CA GLN A 172 -5.93 23.74 19.33
C GLN A 172 -6.02 23.74 17.79
N GLN A 173 -5.12 23.00 17.13
CA GLN A 173 -5.10 22.89 15.67
C GLN A 173 -6.27 22.04 15.12
N PHE A 174 -6.82 21.08 15.86
CA PHE A 174 -7.97 20.29 15.42
C PHE A 174 -9.27 20.51 16.22
N GLY A 175 -9.27 21.40 17.22
CA GLY A 175 -10.41 21.62 18.11
C GLY A 175 -11.60 22.32 17.45
N SER A 176 -11.45 22.76 16.20
CA SER A 176 -12.51 23.37 15.40
C SER A 176 -12.19 23.21 13.91
N ALA A 177 -13.20 22.89 13.10
CA ALA A 177 -13.10 22.89 11.64
C ALA A 177 -12.57 24.22 11.06
N ASN A 178 -12.78 25.31 11.80
CA ASN A 178 -12.37 26.66 11.42
C ASN A 178 -10.97 27.04 11.95
N SER A 179 -10.21 26.13 12.57
CA SER A 179 -8.82 26.45 12.94
C SER A 179 -8.00 26.81 11.70
N PRO A 180 -7.00 27.71 11.79
CA PRO A 180 -6.15 28.02 10.64
C PRO A 180 -5.50 26.78 10.02
N PHE A 181 -5.06 25.84 10.87
CA PHE A 181 -4.47 24.57 10.43
C PHE A 181 -5.44 23.73 9.59
N LEU A 182 -6.67 23.50 10.07
CA LEU A 182 -7.63 22.65 9.34
C LEU A 182 -8.19 23.33 8.09
N ARG A 183 -8.40 24.66 8.10
CA ARG A 183 -8.80 25.38 6.89
C ARG A 183 -7.75 25.24 5.78
N GLU A 184 -6.47 25.35 6.13
CA GLU A 184 -5.37 25.18 5.18
C GLU A 184 -5.26 23.72 4.71
N LEU A 185 -5.28 22.77 5.65
CA LEU A 185 -5.17 21.34 5.33
C LEU A 185 -6.33 20.86 4.45
N ASN A 186 -7.55 21.35 4.68
CA ASN A 186 -8.76 21.00 3.91
C ASN A 186 -9.00 21.89 2.68
N SER A 187 -8.16 22.89 2.42
CA SER A 187 -8.24 23.68 1.19
C SER A 187 -7.92 22.81 -0.04
N GLY A 188 -8.81 22.81 -1.03
CA GLY A 188 -8.64 22.01 -2.25
C GLY A 188 -8.98 20.52 -2.04
N THR A 189 -8.12 19.62 -2.51
CA THR A 189 -8.34 18.18 -2.34
C THR A 189 -8.04 17.72 -0.92
N GLU A 190 -8.87 16.81 -0.41
CA GLU A 190 -8.64 16.13 0.87
C GLU A 190 -7.68 14.94 0.76
N VAL A 191 -7.39 14.49 -0.47
CA VAL A 191 -6.53 13.35 -0.79
C VAL A 191 -5.32 13.78 -1.64
N PRO A 192 -4.37 14.54 -1.07
CA PRO A 192 -3.23 15.07 -1.81
C PRO A 192 -2.35 13.95 -2.39
N GLY A 193 -1.92 14.08 -3.64
CA GLY A 193 -1.12 13.06 -4.32
C GLY A 193 -1.91 11.85 -4.84
N HIS A 194 -3.23 11.78 -4.63
CA HIS A 194 -4.06 10.76 -5.28
C HIS A 194 -4.02 10.93 -6.83
N PRO A 195 -3.96 9.84 -7.63
CA PRO A 195 -4.05 8.42 -7.23
C PRO A 195 -2.70 7.76 -6.90
N GLN A 196 -1.60 8.50 -6.81
CA GLN A 196 -0.27 7.94 -6.48
C GLN A 196 -0.15 7.52 -5.02
N VAL A 197 -0.98 8.12 -4.15
CA VAL A 197 -1.20 7.76 -2.76
C VAL A 197 -2.66 7.30 -2.63
N ALA A 198 -2.88 6.08 -2.16
CA ALA A 198 -4.22 5.59 -1.83
C ALA A 198 -4.62 5.99 -0.40
N TYR A 199 -5.89 6.31 -0.20
CA TYR A 199 -6.43 6.84 1.04
C TYR A 199 -7.53 5.96 1.61
N MET A 200 -7.33 5.50 2.85
CA MET A 200 -8.35 4.85 3.65
C MET A 200 -8.59 5.65 4.93
N THR A 201 -9.86 5.84 5.30
CA THR A 201 -10.24 6.25 6.66
C THR A 201 -11.01 5.14 7.34
N VAL A 202 -10.78 4.95 8.63
CA VAL A 202 -11.47 3.98 9.47
C VAL A 202 -12.13 4.75 10.61
N ARG A 203 -13.46 4.70 10.67
CA ARG A 203 -14.28 5.49 11.59
C ARG A 203 -15.32 4.61 12.27
N SER A 204 -15.81 5.05 13.42
CA SER A 204 -16.76 4.28 14.23
C SER A 204 -17.88 5.15 14.77
N VAL A 205 -19.12 4.66 14.72
CA VAL A 205 -20.29 5.37 15.29
C VAL A 205 -20.18 5.63 16.79
N ASN A 206 -19.33 4.85 17.49
CA ASN A 206 -19.09 4.98 18.92
C ASN A 206 -17.85 5.84 19.25
N ASP A 207 -17.27 6.53 18.26
CA ASP A 207 -16.19 7.49 18.49
C ASP A 207 -16.76 8.84 18.97
N ILE A 208 -16.44 9.19 20.22
CA ILE A 208 -16.85 10.44 20.86
C ILE A 208 -15.70 11.46 20.97
N ASN A 209 -14.50 11.12 20.51
CA ASN A 209 -13.31 11.97 20.58
C ASN A 209 -13.08 12.69 19.25
N ALA A 210 -13.24 11.98 18.14
CA ALA A 210 -13.38 12.58 16.81
C ALA A 210 -14.88 12.79 16.54
N ALA A 211 -15.50 13.77 17.23
CA ALA A 211 -16.95 13.95 17.25
C ALA A 211 -17.39 15.14 16.36
N PRO A 212 -18.45 15.01 15.54
CA PRO A 212 -19.16 13.76 15.21
C PRO A 212 -18.22 12.78 14.49
N TYR A 213 -18.44 11.48 14.63
CA TYR A 213 -17.55 10.43 14.07
C TYR A 213 -17.26 10.57 12.57
N ASP A 214 -18.15 11.23 11.81
CA ASP A 214 -17.99 11.45 10.38
C ASP A 214 -16.94 12.53 10.06
N THR A 215 -16.44 13.25 11.05
CA THR A 215 -15.30 14.17 10.92
C THR A 215 -14.05 13.46 10.38
N ALA A 216 -13.94 12.14 10.59
CA ALA A 216 -12.81 11.34 10.12
C ALA A 216 -12.85 10.97 8.64
N LYS A 217 -13.97 11.20 7.97
CA LYS A 217 -14.12 10.96 6.54
C LYS A 217 -13.17 11.89 5.76
N LEU A 218 -12.71 11.44 4.60
CA LEU A 218 -12.02 12.27 3.60
C LEU A 218 -12.77 12.20 2.26
N ALA A 219 -13.09 13.35 1.69
CA ALA A 219 -13.62 13.46 0.35
C ALA A 219 -12.60 12.97 -0.69
N GLY A 220 -13.00 12.03 -1.54
CA GLY A 220 -12.14 11.44 -2.56
C GLY A 220 -11.22 10.31 -2.07
N ALA A 221 -11.31 9.90 -0.80
CA ALA A 221 -10.60 8.70 -0.35
C ALA A 221 -11.15 7.43 -1.01
N ASP A 222 -10.24 6.52 -1.34
CA ASP A 222 -10.53 5.21 -1.93
C ASP A 222 -11.47 4.37 -1.04
N ASP A 223 -11.31 4.48 0.28
CA ASP A 223 -12.23 3.88 1.26
C ASP A 223 -12.48 4.79 2.47
N ASN A 224 -13.74 4.90 2.88
CA ASN A 224 -14.18 5.62 4.09
C ASN A 224 -14.95 4.68 5.01
N TYR A 225 -14.23 3.69 5.54
CA TYR A 225 -14.76 2.53 6.24
C TYR A 225 -15.44 2.89 7.57
N LEU A 226 -16.71 2.51 7.72
CA LEU A 226 -17.51 2.77 8.93
C LEU A 226 -17.81 1.49 9.70
N LEU A 227 -17.34 1.43 10.93
CA LEU A 227 -17.76 0.46 11.93
C LEU A 227 -19.04 0.96 12.61
N SER A 228 -20.10 0.17 12.55
CA SER A 228 -21.42 0.54 13.05
C SER A 228 -22.01 -0.56 13.94
N GLY A 229 -23.12 -0.23 14.61
CA GLY A 229 -23.81 -1.14 15.53
C GLY A 229 -23.35 -1.03 16.98
N PRO A 230 -24.02 -1.74 17.90
CA PRO A 230 -23.82 -1.58 19.34
C PRO A 230 -22.42 -1.99 19.82
N MET A 231 -21.74 -2.86 19.08
CA MET A 231 -20.39 -3.36 19.39
C MET A 231 -19.29 -2.60 18.64
N ALA A 232 -19.62 -1.50 17.94
CA ALA A 232 -18.61 -0.71 17.23
C ALA A 232 -17.56 -0.18 18.23
N PRO A 233 -16.26 -0.19 17.88
CA PRO A 233 -15.21 0.19 18.80
C PRO A 233 -15.26 1.69 19.11
N THR A 234 -14.82 2.07 20.31
CA THR A 234 -14.58 3.46 20.67
C THR A 234 -13.30 4.00 20.03
N HIS A 235 -13.05 5.31 20.18
CA HIS A 235 -11.83 5.97 19.74
C HIS A 235 -10.53 5.23 20.13
N PHE A 236 -10.49 4.68 21.35
CA PHE A 236 -9.30 4.01 21.90
C PHE A 236 -9.21 2.52 21.55
N THR A 237 -10.31 1.92 21.11
CA THR A 237 -10.36 0.47 20.81
C THR A 237 -10.33 0.18 19.32
N ILE A 238 -10.58 1.17 18.46
CA ILE A 238 -10.61 1.01 17.00
C ILE A 238 -9.28 0.49 16.41
N ILE A 239 -8.14 0.86 17.01
CA ILE A 239 -6.80 0.44 16.57
C ILE A 239 -6.44 -1.00 16.91
N LYS A 240 -7.26 -1.67 17.73
CA LYS A 240 -7.11 -3.08 18.09
C LYS A 240 -8.34 -3.92 17.73
N ASP A 241 -9.34 -3.29 17.11
CA ASP A 241 -10.55 -3.97 16.65
C ASP A 241 -10.21 -4.90 15.47
N ALA A 242 -10.65 -6.15 15.56
CA ALA A 242 -10.27 -7.16 14.57
C ALA A 242 -10.82 -6.84 13.17
N THR A 243 -12.00 -6.24 13.08
CA THR A 243 -12.65 -5.86 11.82
C THR A 243 -11.91 -4.69 11.20
N ALA A 244 -11.62 -3.66 11.99
CA ALA A 244 -10.84 -2.49 11.58
C ALA A 244 -9.44 -2.88 11.07
N LEU A 245 -8.76 -3.78 11.79
CA LEU A 245 -7.45 -4.27 11.38
C LEU A 245 -7.53 -5.14 10.11
N ALA A 246 -8.57 -5.97 9.95
CA ALA A 246 -8.80 -6.74 8.72
C ALA A 246 -9.04 -5.83 7.51
N ALA A 247 -9.77 -4.74 7.72
CA ALA A 247 -10.02 -3.70 6.73
C ALA A 247 -8.72 -3.05 6.23
N MET A 248 -7.85 -2.62 7.15
CA MET A 248 -6.53 -2.11 6.77
C MET A 248 -5.67 -3.13 6.02
N ARG A 249 -5.63 -4.40 6.46
CA ARG A 249 -4.87 -5.43 5.73
C ARG A 249 -5.38 -5.62 4.31
N ALA A 250 -6.70 -5.70 4.14
CA ALA A 250 -7.32 -5.84 2.82
C ALA A 250 -7.02 -4.64 1.90
N PHE A 251 -7.04 -3.43 2.45
CA PHE A 251 -6.67 -2.22 1.73
C PHE A 251 -5.22 -2.26 1.24
N ILE A 252 -4.28 -2.62 2.13
CA ILE A 252 -2.86 -2.75 1.80
C ILE A 252 -2.65 -3.75 0.66
N LEU A 253 -3.25 -4.94 0.78
CA LEU A 253 -3.09 -5.99 -0.22
C LEU A 253 -3.71 -5.65 -1.57
N ALA A 254 -4.85 -4.95 -1.58
CA ALA A 254 -5.51 -4.52 -2.82
C ALA A 254 -4.68 -3.49 -3.59
N HIS A 255 -4.01 -2.59 -2.89
CA HIS A 255 -3.11 -1.61 -3.50
C HIS A 255 -1.83 -2.25 -4.04
N GLU A 256 -1.24 -3.21 -3.31
CA GLU A 256 -0.01 -3.90 -3.73
C GLU A 256 -0.25 -4.93 -4.85
N ASN A 257 -1.47 -5.47 -4.94
CA ASN A 257 -1.87 -6.46 -5.95
C ASN A 257 -3.08 -5.95 -6.75
N PRO A 258 -2.93 -4.87 -7.53
CA PRO A 258 -4.02 -4.39 -8.35
C PRO A 258 -4.43 -5.48 -9.35
N PRO A 259 -5.74 -5.65 -9.64
CA PRO A 259 -6.20 -6.60 -10.65
C PRO A 259 -5.43 -6.38 -11.96
N THR A 260 -4.87 -7.44 -12.51
CA THR A 260 -4.12 -7.41 -13.77
C THR A 260 -5.04 -6.86 -14.89
N GLY A 261 -4.85 -5.59 -15.25
CA GLY A 261 -5.71 -4.91 -16.22
C GLY A 261 -5.65 -3.38 -16.21
N THR A 262 -5.12 -2.74 -15.16
CA THR A 262 -4.91 -1.29 -15.15
C THR A 262 -3.52 -0.96 -15.71
N PRO A 263 -3.39 -0.22 -16.83
CA PRO A 263 -2.08 0.18 -17.32
C PRO A 263 -1.40 1.09 -16.29
N THR A 264 -0.23 0.69 -15.81
CA THR A 264 0.70 1.59 -15.12
C THR A 264 1.00 2.77 -16.05
N PRO A 265 0.85 4.04 -15.63
CA PRO A 265 1.29 5.16 -16.43
C PRO A 265 2.82 5.13 -16.48
N THR A 266 3.38 4.61 -17.56
CA THR A 266 4.81 4.75 -17.85
C THR A 266 5.09 6.23 -18.07
N THR A 267 6.07 6.75 -17.33
CA THR A 267 6.61 8.11 -17.41
C THR A 267 7.08 8.40 -18.83
N GLY A 268 6.18 8.94 -19.65
CA GLY A 268 6.47 9.47 -20.98
C GLY A 268 6.04 10.92 -21.04
N THR A 269 6.99 11.81 -21.32
CA THR A 269 6.78 13.24 -21.53
C THR A 269 5.57 13.49 -22.45
N PRO A 270 4.51 14.18 -22.00
CA PRO A 270 3.35 14.39 -22.86
C PRO A 270 3.66 15.46 -23.90
N THR A 271 3.74 15.05 -25.17
CA THR A 271 3.59 15.98 -26.29
C THR A 271 2.10 16.15 -26.51
N SER A 272 1.60 17.38 -26.30
CA SER A 272 0.20 17.74 -26.43
C SER A 272 -0.32 17.45 -27.84
N THR A 273 -1.36 16.63 -27.95
CA THR A 273 -2.27 16.68 -29.10
C THR A 273 -3.69 16.46 -28.58
N THR A 274 -4.45 17.55 -28.60
CA THR A 274 -5.85 17.63 -28.15
C THR A 274 -6.74 16.77 -29.05
N ALA A 275 -7.44 15.80 -28.48
CA ALA A 275 -8.59 15.14 -29.10
C ALA A 275 -9.90 15.59 -28.40
N PRO A 276 -11.03 15.72 -29.11
CA PRO A 276 -12.26 16.33 -28.57
C PRO A 276 -12.95 15.44 -27.53
N PRO A 277 -13.71 16.02 -26.57
CA PRO A 277 -14.39 15.24 -25.55
C PRO A 277 -15.57 14.48 -26.16
N THR A 278 -15.57 13.15 -26.01
CA THR A 278 -16.75 12.33 -26.29
C THR A 278 -17.70 12.48 -25.11
N SER A 279 -18.87 13.07 -25.34
CA SER A 279 -19.95 13.15 -24.36
C SER A 279 -20.55 11.76 -24.12
N THR A 280 -20.33 11.18 -22.94
CA THR A 280 -21.02 9.96 -22.51
C THR A 280 -22.47 10.32 -22.14
N PRO A 281 -23.51 9.58 -22.61
CA PRO A 281 -24.89 9.92 -22.31
C PRO A 281 -25.19 9.72 -20.81
N SER A 282 -25.64 10.78 -20.13
CA SER A 282 -26.31 10.67 -18.85
C SER A 282 -27.70 10.06 -19.07
N GLY A 283 -28.04 9.01 -18.32
CA GLY A 283 -29.35 8.37 -18.33
C GLY A 283 -29.37 6.86 -18.66
N GLN A 284 -28.23 6.25 -19.02
CA GLN A 284 -28.20 4.80 -19.31
C GLN A 284 -28.51 3.96 -18.07
N CYS A 285 -29.30 2.90 -18.26
CA CYS A 285 -29.72 1.97 -17.23
C CYS A 285 -28.99 0.63 -17.36
N PHE A 286 -28.61 0.04 -16.23
CA PHE A 286 -27.93 -1.24 -16.13
C PHE A 286 -28.61 -2.12 -15.09
N SER A 287 -29.00 -3.33 -15.47
CA SER A 287 -29.43 -4.37 -14.54
C SER A 287 -28.44 -5.52 -14.58
N SER A 288 -27.88 -5.88 -13.43
CA SER A 288 -26.88 -6.94 -13.32
C SER A 288 -26.84 -7.46 -11.89
N SER A 289 -26.21 -8.62 -11.69
CA SER A 289 -25.75 -9.00 -10.36
C SER A 289 -24.80 -7.94 -9.80
N ASN A 290 -24.76 -7.82 -8.48
CA ASN A 290 -23.91 -6.88 -7.76
C ASN A 290 -22.43 -7.12 -8.10
N HIS A 291 -22.01 -8.39 -8.20
CA HIS A 291 -20.68 -8.74 -8.71
C HIS A 291 -20.46 -8.32 -10.17
N GLY A 292 -21.47 -8.50 -11.03
CA GLY A 292 -21.40 -8.04 -12.42
C GLY A 292 -21.31 -6.51 -12.54
N HIS A 293 -21.88 -5.74 -11.60
CA HIS A 293 -21.66 -4.30 -11.53
C HIS A 293 -20.21 -3.94 -11.17
N VAL A 294 -19.59 -4.70 -10.27
CA VAL A 294 -18.18 -4.52 -9.90
C VAL A 294 -17.26 -4.81 -11.09
N VAL A 295 -17.43 -5.97 -11.72
CA VAL A 295 -16.62 -6.38 -12.88
C VAL A 295 -16.76 -5.42 -14.06
N ALA A 296 -17.95 -4.84 -14.25
CA ALA A 296 -18.20 -3.89 -15.33
C ALA A 296 -17.86 -2.42 -14.99
N GLY A 297 -17.17 -2.16 -13.86
CA GLY A 297 -16.73 -0.81 -13.48
C GLY A 297 -17.86 0.15 -13.08
N ARG A 298 -19.05 -0.37 -12.78
CA ARG A 298 -20.21 0.43 -12.33
C ARG A 298 -20.33 0.49 -10.80
N ALA A 299 -19.69 -0.45 -10.11
CA ALA A 299 -19.57 -0.52 -8.66
C ALA A 299 -18.14 -0.94 -8.28
N HIS A 300 -17.82 -0.90 -6.99
CA HIS A 300 -16.61 -1.47 -6.42
C HIS A 300 -16.95 -2.39 -5.24
N ASN A 301 -16.10 -3.39 -5.00
CA ASN A 301 -16.26 -4.31 -3.88
C ASN A 301 -15.75 -3.65 -2.60
N SER A 302 -16.57 -3.67 -1.56
CA SER A 302 -16.23 -3.25 -0.21
C SER A 302 -16.76 -4.30 0.75
N TYR A 303 -15.87 -5.12 1.34
CA TYR A 303 -16.18 -6.14 2.36
C TYR A 303 -17.26 -7.16 1.98
N GLY A 304 -17.27 -7.61 0.73
CA GLY A 304 -18.27 -8.55 0.26
C GLY A 304 -19.62 -7.89 -0.01
N TYR A 305 -19.69 -6.56 -0.07
CA TYR A 305 -20.79 -5.74 -0.58
C TYR A 305 -20.34 -4.97 -1.83
N ALA A 306 -21.26 -4.68 -2.73
CA ALA A 306 -20.98 -3.85 -3.89
C ALA A 306 -21.49 -2.43 -3.64
N LEU A 307 -20.67 -1.41 -3.90
CA LEU A 307 -21.02 0.01 -3.77
C LEU A 307 -20.98 0.69 -5.14
N ALA A 308 -22.02 1.43 -5.52
CA ALA A 308 -22.08 2.11 -6.82
C ALA A 308 -20.95 3.14 -6.97
N ASN A 309 -20.26 3.14 -8.12
CA ASN A 309 -19.19 4.10 -8.37
C ASN A 309 -19.77 5.51 -8.48
N GLY A 310 -19.09 6.49 -7.86
CA GLY A 310 -19.53 7.87 -7.76
C GLY A 310 -20.48 8.12 -6.58
N SER A 311 -21.63 7.43 -6.50
CA SER A 311 -22.62 7.70 -5.44
C SER A 311 -22.37 6.96 -4.13
N ASN A 312 -21.57 5.88 -4.15
CA ASN A 312 -21.30 4.98 -3.02
C ASN A 312 -22.56 4.34 -2.39
N GLN A 313 -23.68 4.31 -3.12
CA GLN A 313 -24.88 3.62 -2.65
C GLN A 313 -24.62 2.11 -2.56
N ASN A 314 -25.04 1.52 -1.45
CA ASN A 314 -24.83 0.09 -1.19
C ASN A 314 -25.85 -0.75 -1.97
N LEU A 315 -25.36 -1.56 -2.92
CA LEU A 315 -26.15 -2.50 -3.71
C LEU A 315 -26.51 -3.77 -2.90
N GLY A 316 -25.88 -4.00 -1.75
CA GLY A 316 -25.96 -5.26 -1.02
C GLY A 316 -24.76 -6.17 -1.33
N LEU A 317 -24.84 -7.45 -0.94
CA LEU A 317 -23.73 -8.38 -1.07
C LEU A 317 -23.16 -8.40 -2.49
N ASN A 318 -21.82 -8.30 -2.61
CA ASN A 318 -21.05 -8.49 -3.83
C ASN A 318 -21.11 -9.97 -4.22
N SER A 319 -22.22 -10.33 -4.85
CA SER A 319 -22.61 -11.69 -5.15
C SER A 319 -23.16 -11.76 -6.56
N LEU A 320 -23.00 -12.93 -7.20
CA LEU A 320 -23.68 -13.25 -8.45
C LEU A 320 -25.19 -13.47 -8.27
N TYR A 321 -25.65 -13.68 -7.02
CA TYR A 321 -27.03 -14.04 -6.69
C TYR A 321 -27.89 -12.86 -6.21
N VAL A 322 -27.29 -11.70 -5.96
CA VAL A 322 -28.00 -10.47 -5.59
C VAL A 322 -27.85 -9.48 -6.74
N SER A 323 -28.96 -8.91 -7.22
CA SER A 323 -28.95 -8.00 -8.37
C SER A 323 -29.53 -6.65 -7.99
N THR A 324 -28.94 -5.60 -8.56
CA THR A 324 -29.40 -4.22 -8.39
C THR A 324 -29.54 -3.57 -9.76
N LYS A 325 -30.32 -2.49 -9.85
CA LYS A 325 -30.43 -1.68 -11.06
C LYS A 325 -29.79 -0.33 -10.82
N LEU A 326 -28.89 0.06 -11.72
CA LEU A 326 -28.16 1.34 -11.66
C LEU A 326 -28.51 2.21 -12.87
N ARG A 327 -28.68 3.51 -12.63
CA ARG A 327 -28.67 4.53 -13.68
C ARG A 327 -27.35 5.29 -13.65
N GLN A 328 -26.72 5.47 -14.79
CA GLN A 328 -25.58 6.36 -14.92
C GLN A 328 -26.06 7.80 -15.05
N THR A 329 -25.70 8.66 -14.10
CA THR A 329 -26.10 10.08 -14.07
C THR A 329 -24.96 11.03 -14.46
N GLY A 330 -23.74 10.50 -14.60
CA GLY A 330 -22.56 11.23 -15.05
C GLY A 330 -21.39 10.29 -15.35
N THR A 331 -20.26 10.84 -15.77
CA THR A 331 -19.03 10.06 -15.98
C THR A 331 -18.65 9.33 -14.70
N ASN A 332 -18.62 7.99 -14.75
CA ASN A 332 -18.36 7.11 -13.60
C ASN A 332 -19.25 7.36 -12.37
N HIS A 333 -20.44 7.95 -12.55
CA HIS A 333 -21.39 8.19 -11.47
C HIS A 333 -22.68 7.42 -11.69
N TYR A 334 -22.95 6.45 -10.81
CA TYR A 334 -24.08 5.53 -10.88
C TYR A 334 -24.91 5.61 -9.61
N VAL A 335 -26.23 5.57 -9.73
CA VAL A 335 -27.18 5.56 -8.61
C VAL A 335 -28.14 4.39 -8.73
N ILE A 336 -28.56 3.82 -7.60
CA ILE A 336 -29.60 2.80 -7.53
C ILE A 336 -30.91 3.41 -8.02
N ASP A 337 -31.46 2.84 -9.09
CA ASP A 337 -32.72 3.26 -9.67
C ASP A 337 -33.56 2.04 -10.05
N ARG A 338 -34.58 1.76 -9.23
CA ARG A 338 -35.49 0.62 -9.42
C ARG A 338 -36.42 0.78 -10.63
N THR A 339 -36.49 1.97 -11.22
CA THR A 339 -37.30 2.25 -12.42
C THR A 339 -36.60 1.87 -13.72
N CYS A 340 -35.29 1.58 -13.68
CA CYS A 340 -34.59 1.01 -14.83
C CYS A 340 -35.23 -0.34 -15.25
N PRO A 341 -35.27 -0.65 -16.55
CA PRO A 341 -35.89 -1.87 -17.07
C PRO A 341 -35.23 -3.15 -16.54
#